data_AF-A0A4Q5IXR7-F1
#
_entry.id   AF-A0A4Q5IXR7-F1
#
_cell.length_a   1.000
_cell.length_b   1.000
_cell.length_c   1.000
_cell.angle_alpha   90.00
_cell.angle_beta   90.00
_cell.angle_gamma   90.00
#
_symmetry.space_group_name_H-M   'P 1'
#
loop_
_entity.id
_entity.type
_entity.pdbx_description
1 polymer ?
#
loop_
_entity_poly.entity_id
_entity_poly.type
_entity_poly.pdbx_seq_one_letter_code
_entity_poly.pdbx_strand_id
1 'polypeptide(L)'
;MRTVLTSAVAAAVLLACVPAASAQQAASATASAPPGVLYNACVAHLANYNVSLESPSSNWYLSLGYTAPDGKPLESNFAASAFGDPTSGVMAIRVCGDTVDPGTFTLSGRLQYDALYTSQVPPTTFTMRNPFTNTEIKPSTTNPGKGQKVAIKIKSRDEMPGGYERKAGATVLLQQKTERGWSKVKGSKAETNEKGKAKVKVRYTGGKLKLRAVTKGSADWDRSHSRKVVLR
;
A
#
# COMPACT_ATOMS: atom_id res chain seq x y z
N MET A 1 -39.98 -11.79 -84.56
CA MET A 1 -38.89 -11.02 -83.93
C MET A 1 -39.50 -9.90 -83.10
N ARG A 2 -39.49 -10.01 -81.77
CA ARG A 2 -39.95 -8.95 -80.86
C ARG A 2 -38.94 -8.82 -79.72
N THR A 3 -38.34 -7.65 -79.67
CA THR A 3 -37.31 -7.19 -78.74
C THR A 3 -37.91 -7.02 -77.33
N VAL A 4 -37.30 -7.61 -76.30
CA VAL A 4 -37.71 -7.47 -74.90
C VAL A 4 -36.74 -6.50 -74.21
N LEU A 5 -37.29 -5.41 -73.68
CA LEU A 5 -36.59 -4.34 -72.95
C LEU A 5 -36.36 -4.76 -71.49
N THR A 6 -35.11 -4.72 -71.07
CA THR A 6 -34.62 -4.92 -69.69
C THR A 6 -34.81 -3.64 -68.88
N SER A 7 -35.65 -3.68 -67.84
CA SER A 7 -35.78 -2.58 -66.87
C SER A 7 -34.89 -2.84 -65.66
N ALA A 8 -33.88 -1.99 -65.46
CA ALA A 8 -33.04 -1.96 -64.28
C ALA A 8 -33.77 -1.24 -63.13
N VAL A 9 -33.91 -1.91 -61.99
CA VAL A 9 -34.45 -1.32 -60.75
C VAL A 9 -33.29 -0.71 -59.97
N ALA A 10 -33.28 0.62 -59.87
CA ALA A 10 -32.36 1.37 -59.00
C ALA A 10 -32.91 1.39 -57.58
N ALA A 11 -32.26 0.67 -56.66
CA ALA A 11 -32.56 0.74 -55.23
C ALA A 11 -31.87 1.97 -54.62
N ALA A 12 -32.64 3.02 -54.35
CA ALA A 12 -32.18 4.20 -53.62
C ALA A 12 -32.09 3.87 -52.12
N VAL A 13 -30.87 3.81 -51.59
CA VAL A 13 -30.60 3.71 -50.14
C VAL A 13 -30.82 5.09 -49.52
N LEU A 14 -31.94 5.26 -48.82
CA LEU A 14 -32.20 6.42 -47.95
C LEU A 14 -31.33 6.28 -46.69
N LEU A 15 -30.17 6.95 -46.64
CA LEU A 15 -29.46 7.22 -45.39
C LEU A 15 -30.29 8.22 -44.57
N ALA A 16 -31.07 7.72 -43.62
CA ALA A 16 -31.69 8.54 -42.59
C ALA A 16 -30.60 9.09 -41.66
N CYS A 17 -30.33 10.39 -41.76
CA CYS A 17 -29.49 11.12 -40.83
C CYS A 17 -30.28 11.29 -39.52
N VAL A 18 -30.24 10.30 -38.64
CA VAL A 18 -30.79 10.44 -37.29
C VAL A 18 -29.85 11.36 -36.51
N PRO A 19 -30.31 12.52 -35.99
CA PRO A 19 -29.46 13.32 -35.12
C PRO A 19 -29.10 12.47 -33.91
N ALA A 20 -27.80 12.20 -33.73
CA ALA A 20 -27.31 11.61 -32.51
C ALA A 20 -27.66 12.58 -31.38
N ALA A 21 -28.66 12.23 -30.56
CA ALA A 21 -28.91 12.97 -29.34
C ALA A 21 -27.62 12.95 -28.54
N SER A 22 -27.02 14.12 -28.32
CA SER A 22 -25.88 14.26 -27.42
C SER A 22 -26.36 13.79 -26.06
N ALA A 23 -25.94 12.60 -25.64
CA ALA A 23 -26.18 12.13 -24.28
C ALA A 23 -25.49 13.15 -23.36
N GLN A 24 -26.28 13.97 -22.69
CA GLN A 24 -25.77 14.92 -21.72
C GLN A 24 -25.10 14.09 -20.63
N GLN A 25 -23.77 14.21 -20.55
CA GLN A 25 -22.99 13.35 -19.68
C GLN A 25 -23.24 13.78 -18.23
N ALA A 26 -24.02 12.96 -17.52
CA ALA A 26 -24.34 13.23 -16.12
C ALA A 26 -23.06 13.45 -15.29
N ALA A 27 -23.13 14.36 -14.32
CA ALA A 27 -21.98 14.63 -13.47
C ALA A 27 -21.52 13.35 -12.74
N SER A 28 -20.21 13.10 -12.77
CA SER A 28 -19.61 11.87 -12.28
C SER A 28 -18.31 12.17 -11.53
N ALA A 29 -17.89 11.21 -10.71
CA ALA A 29 -16.63 11.30 -10.00
C ALA A 29 -15.91 9.96 -10.01
N THR A 30 -14.59 10.02 -10.03
CA THR A 30 -13.69 8.87 -9.90
C THR A 30 -12.71 9.14 -8.76
N ALA A 31 -12.28 8.07 -8.09
CA ALA A 31 -11.28 8.18 -7.03
C ALA A 31 -10.40 6.94 -6.98
N SER A 32 -9.14 7.14 -6.61
CA SER A 32 -8.17 6.05 -6.42
C SER A 32 -7.20 6.38 -5.30
N ALA A 33 -6.69 5.36 -4.62
CA ALA A 33 -5.65 5.51 -3.62
C ALA A 33 -4.52 4.51 -3.92
N PRO A 34 -3.25 4.90 -3.69
CA PRO A 34 -2.13 3.98 -3.84
C PRO A 34 -2.14 2.94 -2.71
N PRO A 35 -1.37 1.84 -2.83
CA PRO A 35 -1.05 1.00 -1.69
C PRO A 35 -0.37 1.78 -0.56
N GLY A 36 -0.58 1.34 0.69
CA GLY A 36 -0.11 2.05 1.88
C GLY A 36 0.52 1.15 2.95
N VAL A 37 0.91 1.78 4.07
CA VAL A 37 1.44 1.11 5.26
C VAL A 37 0.60 1.52 6.47
N LEU A 38 0.13 0.54 7.24
CA LEU A 38 -0.59 0.74 8.50
C LEU A 38 0.38 0.94 9.65
N TYR A 39 0.71 2.18 9.95
CA TYR A 39 1.49 2.49 11.14
C TYR A 39 0.63 2.40 12.40
N ASN A 40 1.24 2.11 13.56
CA ASN A 40 0.60 2.10 14.88
C ASN A 40 0.23 3.52 15.39
N ALA A 41 -0.12 4.41 14.46
CA ALA A 41 -0.53 5.79 14.69
C ALA A 41 -1.52 6.16 13.57
N CYS A 42 -2.37 7.13 13.85
CA CYS A 42 -3.24 7.71 12.82
C CYS A 42 -2.41 8.52 11.82
N VAL A 43 -2.42 8.10 10.55
CA VAL A 43 -1.72 8.78 9.46
C VAL A 43 -2.70 9.19 8.37
N ALA A 44 -2.39 10.29 7.68
CA ALA A 44 -3.12 10.68 6.49
C ALA A 44 -2.72 9.76 5.32
N HIS A 45 -3.71 9.13 4.71
CA HIS A 45 -3.56 8.35 3.48
C HIS A 45 -4.24 9.08 2.33
N LEU A 46 -3.48 9.34 1.26
CA LEU A 46 -3.89 10.23 0.19
C LEU A 46 -4.70 9.48 -0.88
N ALA A 47 -5.88 10.01 -1.20
CA ALA A 47 -6.72 9.56 -2.31
C ALA A 47 -6.76 10.65 -3.39
N ASN A 48 -6.51 10.28 -4.64
CA ASN A 48 -6.72 11.15 -5.79
C ASN A 48 -8.18 11.11 -6.19
N TYR A 49 -8.74 12.26 -6.57
CA TYR A 49 -10.10 12.35 -7.10
C TYR A 49 -10.17 13.18 -8.38
N ASN A 50 -11.20 12.92 -9.18
CA ASN A 50 -11.58 13.71 -10.33
C ASN A 50 -13.11 13.75 -10.43
N VAL A 51 -13.67 14.95 -10.56
CA VAL A 51 -15.09 15.26 -10.72
C VAL A 51 -15.27 15.83 -12.13
N SER A 52 -16.19 15.23 -12.89
CA SER A 52 -16.66 15.75 -14.17
C SER A 52 -18.06 16.30 -13.98
N LEU A 53 -18.24 17.59 -14.25
CA LEU A 53 -19.52 18.29 -14.09
C LEU A 53 -20.17 18.54 -15.45
N GLU A 54 -21.50 18.62 -15.47
CA GLU A 54 -22.27 19.00 -16.66
C GLU A 54 -22.04 20.47 -17.04
N SER A 55 -21.90 21.33 -16.03
CA SER A 55 -21.52 22.73 -16.19
C SER A 55 -20.35 23.06 -15.27
N PRO A 56 -19.35 23.85 -15.74
CA PRO A 56 -18.24 24.29 -14.88
C PRO A 56 -18.71 25.19 -13.72
N SER A 57 -19.92 25.74 -13.79
CA SER A 57 -20.52 26.56 -12.73
C SER A 57 -21.34 25.78 -11.70
N SER A 58 -21.50 24.46 -11.88
CA SER A 58 -22.31 23.65 -10.97
C SER A 58 -21.70 23.61 -9.57
N ASN A 59 -22.54 23.73 -8.55
CA ASN A 59 -22.12 23.53 -7.17
C ASN A 59 -21.96 22.04 -6.92
N TRP A 60 -20.87 21.63 -6.28
CA TRP A 60 -20.62 20.21 -6.02
C TRP A 60 -20.00 19.96 -4.66
N TYR A 61 -20.24 18.75 -4.17
CA TYR A 61 -19.73 18.21 -2.92
C TYR A 61 -19.39 16.74 -3.14
N LEU A 62 -18.12 16.38 -2.98
CA LEU A 62 -17.64 15.01 -3.07
C LEU A 62 -17.23 14.54 -1.67
N SER A 63 -17.82 13.44 -1.19
CA SER A 63 -17.36 12.76 0.01
C SER A 63 -16.77 11.41 -0.35
N LEU A 64 -15.58 11.12 0.17
CA LEU A 64 -14.87 9.86 -0.01
C LEU A 64 -14.55 9.25 1.35
N GLY A 65 -14.64 7.93 1.45
CA GLY A 65 -14.28 7.18 2.65
C GLY A 65 -13.68 5.82 2.31
N TYR A 66 -13.02 5.23 3.29
CA TYR A 66 -12.50 3.87 3.18
C TYR A 66 -13.39 2.87 3.92
N THR A 67 -13.42 1.64 3.41
CA THR A 67 -13.90 0.45 4.11
C THR A 67 -12.71 -0.47 4.34
N ALA A 68 -12.50 -0.86 5.59
CA ALA A 68 -11.42 -1.76 6.00
C ALA A 68 -11.65 -3.21 5.54
N PRO A 69 -10.63 -4.09 5.61
CA PRO A 69 -10.75 -5.48 5.16
C PRO A 69 -11.83 -6.30 5.91
N ASP A 70 -12.19 -5.89 7.12
CA ASP A 70 -13.25 -6.49 7.92
C ASP A 70 -14.66 -5.96 7.57
N GLY A 71 -14.77 -5.08 6.57
CA GLY A 71 -16.01 -4.47 6.12
C GLY A 71 -16.44 -3.24 6.91
N LYS A 72 -15.70 -2.80 7.94
CA LYS A 72 -16.07 -1.62 8.72
C LYS A 72 -15.72 -0.32 7.97
N PRO A 73 -16.61 0.68 7.96
CA PRO A 73 -16.29 1.99 7.43
C PRO A 73 -15.27 2.70 8.33
N LEU A 74 -14.37 3.46 7.72
CA LEU A 74 -13.45 4.36 8.38
C LEU A 74 -13.90 5.82 8.22
N GLU A 75 -13.08 6.73 8.72
CA GLU A 75 -13.28 8.17 8.55
C GLU A 75 -13.42 8.52 7.05
N SER A 76 -14.32 9.45 6.76
CA SER A 76 -14.49 10.04 5.43
C SER A 76 -13.96 11.46 5.43
N ASN A 77 -13.53 11.94 4.27
CA ASN A 77 -13.24 13.35 4.06
C ASN A 77 -14.03 13.84 2.84
N PHE A 78 -14.02 15.15 2.58
CA PHE A 78 -14.76 15.74 1.48
C PHE A 78 -13.97 16.85 0.77
N ALA A 79 -14.41 17.17 -0.44
CA ALA A 79 -14.02 18.34 -1.22
C ALA A 79 -15.30 19.00 -1.76
N ALA A 80 -15.33 20.32 -1.89
CA ALA A 80 -16.50 21.02 -2.41
C ALA A 80 -16.15 22.33 -3.11
N SER A 81 -16.94 22.68 -4.13
CA SER A 81 -16.82 23.98 -4.82
C SER A 81 -16.97 25.17 -3.88
N ALA A 82 -17.79 25.03 -2.83
CA ALA A 82 -18.01 26.07 -1.82
C ALA A 82 -16.74 26.45 -1.03
N PHE A 83 -15.74 25.57 -0.98
CA PHE A 83 -14.45 25.83 -0.35
C PHE A 83 -13.35 26.20 -1.37
N GLY A 84 -13.71 26.35 -2.65
CA GLY A 84 -12.77 26.61 -3.72
C GLY A 84 -11.93 25.39 -4.11
N ASP A 85 -12.35 24.17 -3.72
CA ASP A 85 -11.63 22.96 -4.12
C ASP A 85 -11.68 22.78 -5.65
N PRO A 86 -10.57 22.34 -6.26
CA PRO A 86 -10.57 22.02 -7.68
C PRO A 86 -11.40 20.77 -7.97
N THR A 87 -11.90 20.62 -9.20
CA THR A 87 -12.61 19.39 -9.61
C THR A 87 -11.69 18.17 -9.68
N SER A 88 -10.37 18.34 -9.60
CA SER A 88 -9.41 17.25 -9.43
C SER A 88 -8.36 17.61 -8.39
N GLY A 89 -8.06 16.68 -7.49
CA GLY A 89 -7.11 16.94 -6.43
C GLY A 89 -6.78 15.71 -5.59
N VAL A 90 -6.23 15.98 -4.41
CA VAL A 90 -5.86 14.96 -3.43
C VAL A 90 -6.62 15.22 -2.15
N MET A 91 -7.19 14.15 -1.59
CA MET A 91 -7.90 14.16 -0.32
C MET A 91 -7.14 13.31 0.70
N ALA A 92 -6.92 13.86 1.89
CA ALA A 92 -6.27 13.13 2.98
C ALA A 92 -7.34 12.44 3.85
N ILE A 93 -7.37 11.11 3.84
CA ILE A 93 -8.26 10.33 4.69
C ILE A 93 -7.43 9.69 5.80
N ARG A 94 -7.85 9.85 7.05
CA ARG A 94 -7.11 9.35 8.21
C ARG A 94 -7.31 7.84 8.37
N VAL A 95 -6.21 7.12 8.58
CA VAL A 95 -6.21 5.68 8.89
C VAL A 95 -5.34 5.43 10.12
N CYS A 96 -5.89 4.75 11.12
CA CYS A 96 -5.20 4.43 12.38
C CYS A 96 -4.91 2.93 12.41
N GLY A 97 -3.65 2.53 12.25
CA GLY A 97 -3.28 1.11 12.13
C GLY A 97 -3.40 0.30 13.42
N ASP A 98 -3.70 0.93 14.56
CA ASP A 98 -4.02 0.27 15.82
C ASP A 98 -5.49 -0.19 15.92
N THR A 99 -6.35 0.26 15.00
CA THR A 99 -7.78 -0.05 15.00
C THR A 99 -8.24 -0.85 13.78
N VAL A 100 -7.36 -1.10 12.81
CA VAL A 100 -7.68 -1.79 11.56
C VAL A 100 -6.60 -2.80 11.19
N ASP A 101 -7.02 -3.90 10.58
CA ASP A 101 -6.10 -4.94 10.11
C ASP A 101 -5.50 -4.60 8.72
N PRO A 102 -4.26 -5.06 8.43
CA PRO A 102 -3.69 -4.99 7.09
C PRO A 102 -4.50 -5.85 6.12
N GLY A 103 -4.57 -5.44 4.85
CA GLY A 103 -5.33 -6.16 3.83
C GLY A 103 -5.80 -5.27 2.69
N THR A 104 -6.89 -5.67 2.06
CA THR A 104 -7.51 -4.94 0.95
C THR A 104 -8.59 -4.00 1.48
N PHE A 105 -8.40 -2.71 1.22
CA PHE A 105 -9.34 -1.65 1.55
C PHE A 105 -10.13 -1.28 0.31
N THR A 106 -11.34 -0.76 0.51
CA THR A 106 -12.18 -0.22 -0.56
C THR A 106 -12.33 1.29 -0.37
N LEU A 107 -12.04 2.07 -1.41
CA LEU A 107 -12.35 3.49 -1.50
C LEU A 107 -13.68 3.64 -2.24
N SER A 108 -14.64 4.33 -1.62
CA SER A 108 -15.93 4.63 -2.21
C SER A 108 -16.42 6.00 -1.74
N GLY A 109 -17.53 6.47 -2.30
CA GLY A 109 -18.02 7.79 -1.96
C GLY A 109 -19.24 8.21 -2.75
N ARG A 110 -19.61 9.48 -2.56
CA ARG A 110 -20.79 10.08 -3.18
C ARG A 110 -20.45 11.48 -3.67
N LEU A 111 -20.83 11.77 -4.90
CA LEU A 111 -20.89 13.12 -5.45
C LEU A 111 -22.32 13.64 -5.30
N GLN A 112 -22.47 14.86 -4.78
CA GLN A 112 -23.70 15.62 -4.79
C GLN A 112 -23.47 16.90 -5.60
N TYR A 113 -24.41 17.27 -6.48
CA TYR A 113 -24.29 18.46 -7.33
C TYR A 113 -25.62 19.18 -7.52
N ASP A 114 -25.54 20.51 -7.69
CA ASP A 114 -26.65 21.44 -7.84
C ASP A 114 -27.76 21.25 -6.79
N ALA A 115 -27.35 20.88 -5.58
CA ALA A 115 -28.14 20.54 -4.39
C ALA A 115 -29.10 19.34 -4.52
N LEU A 116 -29.52 18.97 -5.73
CA LEU A 116 -30.62 18.03 -5.98
C LEU A 116 -30.16 16.68 -6.50
N TYR A 117 -28.97 16.59 -7.10
CA TYR A 117 -28.52 15.38 -7.77
C TYR A 117 -27.42 14.69 -6.99
N THR A 118 -27.39 13.36 -7.09
CA THR A 118 -26.36 12.54 -6.46
C THR A 118 -25.91 11.43 -7.40
N SER A 119 -24.62 11.15 -7.43
CA SER A 119 -24.04 10.00 -8.10
C SER A 119 -23.07 9.26 -7.18
N GLN A 120 -22.99 7.94 -7.34
CA GLN A 120 -22.05 7.12 -6.58
C GLN A 120 -20.69 7.17 -7.25
N VAL A 121 -19.63 7.28 -6.45
CA VAL A 121 -18.27 7.11 -6.94
C VAL A 121 -18.04 5.60 -7.13
N PRO A 122 -17.66 5.12 -8.33
CA PRO A 122 -17.34 3.71 -8.52
C PRO A 122 -16.25 3.26 -7.54
N PRO A 123 -16.46 2.16 -6.79
CA PRO A 123 -15.51 1.75 -5.78
C PRO A 123 -14.19 1.30 -6.41
N THR A 124 -13.08 1.64 -5.76
CA THR A 124 -11.74 1.13 -6.11
C THR A 124 -11.11 0.45 -4.90
N THR A 125 -10.18 -0.47 -5.14
CA THR A 125 -9.50 -1.20 -4.05
C THR A 125 -8.00 -0.91 -4.04
N PHE A 126 -7.42 -0.98 -2.85
CA PHE A 126 -5.98 -0.83 -2.65
C PHE A 126 -5.56 -1.67 -1.43
N THR A 127 -4.26 -1.97 -1.31
CA THR A 127 -3.76 -2.79 -0.21
C THR A 127 -2.98 -1.95 0.79
N MET A 128 -3.21 -2.15 2.08
CA MET A 128 -2.32 -1.67 3.12
C MET A 128 -1.64 -2.86 3.81
N ARG A 129 -0.33 -2.72 4.06
CA ARG A 129 0.49 -3.73 4.74
C ARG A 129 0.95 -3.23 6.10
N ASN A 130 1.42 -4.14 6.96
CA ASN A 130 2.11 -3.70 8.16
C ASN A 130 3.49 -3.10 7.82
N PRO A 131 4.07 -2.27 8.70
CA PRO A 131 5.42 -1.76 8.55
C PRO A 131 6.44 -2.90 8.57
N PHE A 132 7.56 -2.70 7.87
CA PHE A 132 8.70 -3.60 7.93
C PHE A 132 9.69 -3.19 9.01
N THR A 133 10.48 -4.18 9.45
CA THR A 133 11.68 -3.92 10.25
C THR A 133 12.92 -4.00 9.38
N ASN A 134 13.90 -3.14 9.62
CA ASN A 134 15.24 -3.22 9.04
C ASN A 134 16.24 -3.62 10.13
N THR A 135 16.84 -4.80 9.97
CA THR A 135 17.71 -5.43 10.97
C THR A 135 19.13 -5.59 10.42
N GLU A 136 20.05 -4.77 10.91
CA GLU A 136 21.46 -4.81 10.56
C GLU A 136 22.25 -5.72 11.52
N ILE A 137 23.28 -6.40 11.00
CA ILE A 137 24.24 -7.14 11.82
C ILE A 137 25.68 -6.69 11.56
N LYS A 138 26.49 -6.67 12.62
CA LYS A 138 27.93 -6.44 12.56
C LYS A 138 28.66 -7.39 13.51
N PRO A 139 29.36 -8.42 13.01
CA PRO A 139 30.20 -9.25 13.85
C PRO A 139 31.43 -8.48 14.35
N SER A 140 32.01 -8.91 15.47
CA SER A 140 33.27 -8.37 15.99
C SER A 140 34.47 -8.72 15.11
N THR A 141 34.39 -9.83 14.38
CA THR A 141 35.35 -10.25 13.35
C THR A 141 34.61 -11.08 12.30
N THR A 142 35.02 -10.98 11.05
CA THR A 142 34.56 -11.87 9.96
C THR A 142 35.49 -13.06 9.75
N ASN A 143 36.65 -13.09 10.42
CA ASN A 143 37.62 -14.20 10.33
C ASN A 143 37.92 -14.83 11.70
N PRO A 144 36.95 -15.50 12.34
CA PRO A 144 37.16 -16.13 13.65
C PRO A 144 37.92 -17.46 13.58
N GLY A 145 38.75 -17.75 14.59
CA GLY A 145 39.31 -19.08 14.80
C GLY A 145 38.23 -20.09 15.25
N LYS A 146 38.41 -21.38 14.94
CA LYS A 146 37.51 -22.44 15.40
C LYS A 146 37.39 -22.41 16.93
N GLY A 147 36.16 -22.42 17.44
CA GLY A 147 35.86 -22.33 18.88
C GLY A 147 35.78 -20.89 19.43
N GLN A 148 36.23 -19.88 18.66
CA GLN A 148 36.18 -18.48 19.08
C GLN A 148 34.73 -18.00 19.25
N LYS A 149 34.46 -17.28 20.33
CA LYS A 149 33.18 -16.59 20.53
C LYS A 149 33.20 -15.27 19.75
N VAL A 150 32.31 -15.13 18.78
CA VAL A 150 32.12 -13.91 17.99
C VAL A 150 30.95 -13.13 18.56
N ALA A 151 31.19 -11.87 18.91
CA ALA A 151 30.11 -10.97 19.32
C ALA A 151 29.44 -10.39 18.07
N ILE A 152 28.13 -10.59 17.92
CA ILE A 152 27.33 -10.02 16.85
C ILE A 152 26.53 -8.86 17.43
N LYS A 153 26.80 -7.64 16.97
CA LYS A 153 25.98 -6.46 17.24
C LYS A 153 24.83 -6.45 16.26
N ILE A 154 23.61 -6.31 16.75
CA ILE A 154 22.38 -6.25 15.97
C ILE A 154 21.77 -4.87 16.18
N LYS A 155 21.29 -4.24 15.11
CA LYS A 155 20.47 -3.01 15.18
C LYS A 155 19.13 -3.28 14.52
N SER A 156 18.03 -2.99 15.20
CA SER A 156 16.68 -3.07 14.63
C SER A 156 16.10 -1.69 14.48
N ARG A 157 15.48 -1.45 13.33
CA ARG A 157 14.70 -0.23 13.06
C ARG A 157 13.33 -0.58 12.52
N ASP A 158 12.32 0.22 12.84
CA ASP A 158 10.96 0.14 12.31
C ASP A 158 10.76 1.15 11.20
N GLU A 159 10.03 0.75 10.17
CA GLU A 159 9.49 1.67 9.18
C GLU A 159 8.43 2.57 9.82
N MET A 160 8.57 3.86 9.59
CA MET A 160 7.73 4.97 10.04
C MET A 160 7.44 5.88 8.84
N PRO A 161 6.42 6.77 8.90
CA PRO A 161 6.12 7.69 7.80
C PRO A 161 7.33 8.51 7.32
N GLY A 162 8.23 8.89 8.24
CA GLY A 162 9.46 9.65 7.96
C GLY A 162 10.70 8.81 7.63
N GLY A 163 10.60 7.49 7.53
CA GLY A 163 11.73 6.58 7.26
C GLY A 163 11.91 5.52 8.35
N TYR A 164 13.15 5.15 8.66
CA TYR A 164 13.42 4.07 9.62
C TYR A 164 13.90 4.60 10.98
N GLU A 165 13.14 4.30 12.04
CA GLU A 165 13.45 4.69 13.42
C GLU A 165 13.90 3.51 14.28
N ARG A 166 14.59 3.78 15.39
CA ARG A 166 15.09 2.71 16.28
C ARG A 166 13.94 1.96 16.96
N LYS A 167 13.94 0.62 16.92
CA LYS A 167 12.96 -0.22 17.65
C LYS A 167 13.52 -0.71 18.98
N ALA A 168 13.06 -0.14 20.08
CA ALA A 168 13.35 -0.63 21.43
C ALA A 168 12.49 -1.85 21.77
N GLY A 169 12.98 -2.75 22.64
CA GLY A 169 12.22 -3.94 23.07
C GLY A 169 11.99 -5.00 21.98
N ALA A 170 12.64 -4.86 20.82
CA ALA A 170 12.50 -5.77 19.70
C ALA A 170 13.12 -7.13 20.04
N THR A 171 12.34 -8.21 19.94
CA THR A 171 12.93 -9.56 19.92
C THR A 171 13.64 -9.80 18.59
N VAL A 172 14.96 -9.95 18.63
CA VAL A 172 15.80 -10.32 17.50
C VAL A 172 16.39 -11.72 17.68
N LEU A 173 16.69 -12.39 16.58
CA LEU A 173 17.40 -13.67 16.57
C LEU A 173 18.34 -13.79 15.38
N LEU A 174 19.38 -14.61 15.49
CA LEU A 174 20.24 -14.94 14.37
C LEU A 174 19.68 -16.14 13.60
N GLN A 175 19.83 -16.07 12.28
CA GLN A 175 19.61 -17.20 11.39
C GLN A 175 20.88 -17.51 10.61
N GLN A 176 21.14 -18.80 10.44
CA GLN A 176 22.21 -19.34 9.60
C GLN A 176 21.62 -19.88 8.31
N LYS A 177 22.31 -19.65 7.18
CA LYS A 177 21.95 -20.31 5.92
C LYS A 177 22.46 -21.75 5.95
N THR A 178 21.57 -22.70 5.73
CA THR A 178 21.81 -24.12 5.49
C THR A 178 21.33 -24.46 4.07
N GLU A 179 21.55 -25.71 3.65
CA GLU A 179 21.02 -26.24 2.38
C GLU A 179 19.49 -26.16 2.32
N ARG A 180 18.81 -26.48 3.45
CA ARG A 180 17.35 -26.45 3.56
C ARG A 180 16.74 -25.04 3.72
N GLY A 181 17.55 -23.99 3.79
CA GLY A 181 17.06 -22.62 3.96
C GLY A 181 17.72 -21.86 5.09
N TRP A 182 16.95 -21.02 5.78
CA TRP A 182 17.43 -20.27 6.94
C TRP A 182 16.98 -20.95 8.22
N SER A 183 17.92 -21.39 9.05
CA SER A 183 17.64 -22.00 10.35
C SER A 183 17.98 -21.05 11.49
N LYS A 184 17.23 -21.12 12.59
CA LYS A 184 17.50 -20.31 13.79
C LYS A 184 18.78 -20.80 14.47
N VAL A 185 19.64 -19.88 14.90
CA VAL A 185 20.82 -20.22 15.71
C VAL A 185 20.38 -20.36 17.17
N LYS A 186 20.61 -21.54 17.78
CA LYS A 186 20.22 -21.82 19.17
C LYS A 186 20.86 -20.80 20.13
N GLY A 187 20.08 -20.28 21.07
CA GLY A 187 20.56 -19.31 22.07
C GLY A 187 20.85 -17.91 21.53
N SER A 188 20.47 -17.59 20.28
CA SER A 188 20.70 -16.28 19.67
C SER A 188 19.56 -15.28 19.84
N LYS A 189 18.49 -15.64 20.57
CA LYS A 189 17.40 -14.72 20.89
C LYS A 189 17.92 -13.63 21.84
N ALA A 190 17.65 -12.38 21.52
CA ALA A 190 17.94 -11.24 22.38
C ALA A 190 16.89 -10.15 22.17
N GLU A 191 16.83 -9.21 23.11
CA GLU A 191 15.98 -8.02 23.00
C GLU A 191 16.84 -6.79 22.75
N THR A 192 16.33 -5.85 21.95
CA THR A 192 17.00 -4.57 21.75
C THR A 192 16.77 -3.64 22.92
N ASN A 193 17.81 -2.89 23.30
CA ASN A 193 17.71 -1.80 24.26
C ASN A 193 17.03 -0.55 23.66
N GLU A 194 16.90 0.51 24.45
CA GLU A 194 16.31 1.82 24.06
C GLU A 194 16.93 2.43 22.78
N LYS A 195 18.17 2.07 22.45
CA LYS A 195 18.87 2.54 21.24
C LYS A 195 18.60 1.65 20.02
N GLY A 196 17.70 0.68 20.13
CA GLY A 196 17.39 -0.32 19.11
C GLY A 196 18.53 -1.31 18.86
N LYS A 197 19.38 -1.57 19.86
CA LYS A 197 20.58 -2.41 19.72
C LYS A 197 20.51 -3.64 20.60
N ALA A 198 20.96 -4.78 20.08
CA ALA A 198 21.18 -6.01 20.83
C ALA A 198 22.60 -6.54 20.57
N LYS A 199 23.09 -7.38 21.47
CA LYS A 199 24.38 -8.06 21.32
C LYS A 199 24.23 -9.53 21.69
N VAL A 200 24.60 -10.41 20.78
CA VAL A 200 24.62 -11.86 21.01
C VAL A 200 26.03 -12.39 20.78
N LYS A 201 26.40 -13.44 21.51
CA LYS A 201 27.69 -14.13 21.32
C LYS A 201 27.42 -15.51 20.74
N VAL A 202 28.05 -15.81 19.61
CA VAL A 202 27.96 -17.13 18.97
C VAL A 202 29.34 -17.77 18.93
N ARG A 203 29.43 -19.08 19.19
CA ARG A 203 30.69 -19.82 19.05
C ARG A 203 30.85 -20.21 17.58
N TYR A 204 31.95 -19.82 16.96
CA TYR A 204 32.28 -20.24 15.60
C TYR A 204 32.72 -21.70 15.60
N THR A 205 32.09 -22.52 14.78
CA THR A 205 32.35 -23.96 14.70
C THR A 205 33.40 -24.33 13.66
N GLY A 206 33.92 -23.34 12.91
CA GLY A 206 34.74 -23.54 11.72
C GLY A 206 33.90 -23.56 10.44
N GLY A 207 34.57 -23.32 9.31
CA GLY A 207 33.95 -23.32 7.99
C GLY A 207 33.06 -22.10 7.70
N LYS A 208 32.80 -21.86 6.42
CA LYS A 208 32.07 -20.67 5.95
C LYS A 208 30.66 -20.61 6.53
N LEU A 209 30.37 -19.57 7.32
CA LEU A 209 29.08 -19.37 7.98
C LEU A 209 28.37 -18.12 7.44
N LYS A 210 27.21 -18.28 6.79
CA LYS A 210 26.37 -17.16 6.36
C LYS A 210 25.29 -16.88 7.40
N LEU A 211 25.31 -15.70 8.00
CA LEU A 211 24.39 -15.25 9.04
C LEU A 211 23.52 -14.08 8.56
N ARG A 212 22.32 -13.95 9.15
CA ARG A 212 21.51 -12.72 9.18
C ARG A 212 20.88 -12.58 10.56
N ALA A 213 20.46 -11.38 10.96
CA ALA A 213 19.55 -11.24 12.11
C ALA A 213 18.17 -10.90 11.61
N VAL A 214 17.14 -11.38 12.27
CA VAL A 214 15.76 -11.00 11.96
C VAL A 214 15.09 -10.53 13.23
N THR A 215 14.30 -9.46 13.12
CA THR A 215 13.32 -9.11 14.13
C THR A 215 12.14 -10.06 14.00
N LYS A 216 11.72 -10.68 15.10
CA LYS A 216 10.62 -11.65 15.10
C LYS A 216 9.31 -10.91 14.78
N GLY A 217 8.52 -11.39 13.83
CA GLY A 217 7.18 -10.87 13.49
C GLY A 217 6.23 -10.78 14.70
N SER A 218 5.35 -9.78 14.71
CA SER A 218 4.15 -9.67 15.55
C SER A 218 2.94 -9.33 14.67
N ALA A 219 1.78 -9.10 15.27
CA ALA A 219 0.61 -8.57 14.58
C ALA A 219 0.88 -7.19 13.93
N ASP A 220 1.81 -6.40 14.49
CA ASP A 220 2.04 -5.00 14.13
C ASP A 220 3.17 -4.82 13.09
N TRP A 221 3.79 -5.90 12.60
CA TRP A 221 4.81 -5.82 11.55
C TRP A 221 4.94 -7.11 10.74
N ASP A 222 5.04 -6.95 9.42
CA ASP A 222 5.00 -8.07 8.47
C ASP A 222 6.31 -8.86 8.44
N ARG A 223 7.42 -8.19 8.11
CA ARG A 223 8.70 -8.84 7.75
C ARG A 223 9.91 -8.04 8.22
N SER A 224 11.03 -8.77 8.37
CA SER A 224 12.33 -8.20 8.70
C SER A 224 13.28 -8.29 7.50
N HIS A 225 13.75 -7.13 7.04
CA HIS A 225 14.79 -6.99 6.04
C HIS A 225 16.16 -7.00 6.72
N SER A 226 17.05 -7.91 6.31
CA SER A 226 18.37 -8.01 6.91
C SER A 226 19.46 -8.32 5.90
N ARG A 227 20.60 -7.63 6.08
CA ARG A 227 21.83 -7.92 5.35
C ARG A 227 22.48 -9.18 5.89
N LYS A 228 23.01 -9.98 4.96
CA LYS A 228 23.74 -11.21 5.27
C LYS A 228 25.20 -10.87 5.55
N VAL A 229 25.82 -11.57 6.50
CA VAL A 229 27.27 -11.50 6.75
C VAL A 229 27.86 -12.90 6.68
N VAL A 230 29.09 -12.99 6.21
CA VAL A 230 29.83 -14.25 6.11
C VAL A 230 30.97 -14.24 7.12
N LEU A 231 31.06 -15.27 7.95
CA LEU A 231 32.26 -15.58 8.72
C LEU A 231 33.05 -16.66 7.98
N ARG A 232 34.38 -16.53 7.92
CA ARG A 232 35.27 -17.46 7.21
C ARG A 232 36.50 -17.79 8.05
#